data_AF-A4G0W8-F1
#
_entry.id   AF-A4G0W8-F1
#
_cell.length_a   1.000
_cell.length_b   1.000
_cell.length_c   1.000
_cell.angle_alpha   90.00
_cell.angle_beta   90.00
_cell.angle_gamma   90.00
#
_symmetry.space_group_name_H-M   'P 1'
#
loop_
_entity.id
_entity.type
_entity.pdbx_description
1 polymer ?
#
loop_
_entity_poly.entity_id
_entity_poly.type
_entity_poly.pdbx_seq_one_letter_code
_entity_poly.pdbx_strand_id
1 'polypeptide(L)'
;MEKVIITVDELKKMVRNNEEDKIDEVDVVTAGTCGIMSGTLGIFHIPIGESFKKAEKFYLNGIEGYPGPCPNEFLGSVDCTIYGTKHSGNYGGGFLFKELISGKEVEAVVESDGKTYKKTLKLNDMPTARLVGTRNAFKNYVALTNTGDPINTIFHRKMLKSGEASFSGCGELNPLQNMNSDEKYITGKKILVNGAEGLILGYGTRSSKEKPNMMVSADMHEMDKYYIGGFTTSAGAEIFNTIAVPIEVNEKNKEYLKALDSEIELPLTNVFGRTSLGSGKYSEVWENADLRPKIDINRCRVCDFCEAQKMCPTNAIVRLDHLGKRTLPNENCFGCGVCVDSCAYGVYQMDRKNIMGIPITCRQSDRIRALKLAKELKKRIEKEEFKM
;
A
#
# COMPACT_ATOMS: atom_id res chain seq x y z
N MET A 1 11.44 31.54 13.59
CA MET A 1 12.36 30.41 13.81
C MET A 1 12.10 29.41 12.70
N GLU A 2 13.17 28.86 12.13
CA GLU A 2 13.08 27.74 11.19
C GLU A 2 12.60 26.50 11.98
N LYS A 3 11.60 25.79 11.46
CA LYS A 3 11.04 24.61 12.15
C LYS A 3 12.03 23.45 12.07
N VAL A 4 12.29 22.77 13.19
CA VAL A 4 13.08 21.55 13.25
C VAL A 4 12.20 20.37 12.83
N ILE A 5 12.48 19.81 11.64
CA ILE A 5 11.69 18.72 11.06
C ILE A 5 12.57 17.48 10.94
N ILE A 6 12.10 16.37 11.51
CA ILE A 6 12.77 15.07 11.38
C ILE A 6 11.81 14.00 10.86
N THR A 7 12.37 12.91 10.36
CA THR A 7 11.62 11.72 9.99
C THR A 7 11.43 10.82 11.20
N VAL A 8 10.40 9.98 11.14
CA VAL A 8 10.19 8.95 12.17
C VAL A 8 11.40 8.02 12.32
N ASP A 9 12.16 7.74 11.26
CA ASP A 9 13.39 6.92 11.35
C ASP A 9 14.51 7.60 12.14
N GLU A 10 14.69 8.91 11.95
CA GLU A 10 15.63 9.72 12.75
C GLU A 10 15.20 9.71 14.23
N LEU A 11 13.90 9.93 14.48
CA LEU A 11 13.33 9.87 15.82
C LEU A 11 13.53 8.51 16.50
N LYS A 12 13.23 7.39 15.82
CA LYS A 12 13.38 6.06 16.42
C LYS A 12 14.84 5.69 16.69
N LYS A 13 15.80 6.33 16.03
CA LYS A 13 17.22 6.21 16.37
C LYS A 13 17.56 7.00 17.64
N MET A 14 17.01 8.20 17.80
CA MET A 14 17.17 8.99 19.03
C MET A 14 16.65 8.24 20.26
N VAL A 15 15.43 7.69 20.18
CA VAL A 15 14.83 6.90 21.27
C VAL A 15 15.72 5.71 21.64
N ARG A 16 16.18 4.93 20.64
CA ARG A 16 17.07 3.79 20.88
C ARG A 16 18.43 4.18 21.47
N ASN A 17 18.91 5.41 21.23
CA ASN A 17 20.16 5.94 21.76
C ASN A 17 19.99 6.61 23.14
N ASN A 18 18.80 6.57 23.74
CA ASN A 18 18.44 7.27 24.98
C ASN A 18 18.57 8.81 24.88
N GLU A 19 18.27 9.38 23.71
CA GLU A 19 18.27 10.82 23.44
C GLU A 19 16.84 11.39 23.36
N GLU A 20 15.95 10.89 24.23
CA GLU A 20 14.53 11.28 24.24
C GLU A 20 14.31 12.72 24.70
N ASP A 21 15.23 13.28 25.47
CA ASP A 21 15.26 14.67 25.91
C ASP A 21 15.31 15.65 24.72
N LYS A 22 15.98 15.26 23.63
CA LYS A 22 16.07 16.06 22.40
C LYS A 22 14.76 16.11 21.60
N ILE A 23 13.75 15.30 21.92
CA ILE A 23 12.45 15.35 21.24
C ILE A 23 11.79 16.72 21.45
N ASP A 24 12.06 17.39 22.57
CA ASP A 24 11.53 18.72 22.88
C ASP A 24 12.08 19.84 21.98
N GLU A 25 13.15 19.57 21.24
CA GLU A 25 13.73 20.51 20.27
C GLU A 25 13.14 20.33 18.86
N VAL A 26 12.32 19.30 18.64
CA VAL A 26 11.73 18.96 17.35
C VAL A 26 10.35 19.60 17.25
N ASP A 27 10.04 20.27 16.14
CA ASP A 27 8.70 20.83 15.88
C ASP A 27 7.78 19.81 15.20
N VAL A 28 8.31 19.05 14.24
CA VAL A 28 7.52 18.15 13.38
C VAL A 28 8.26 16.84 13.11
N VAL A 29 7.53 15.74 13.24
CA VAL A 29 7.98 14.40 12.84
C VAL A 29 7.15 13.95 11.63
N THR A 30 7.81 13.65 10.51
CA THR A 30 7.13 13.05 9.36
C THR A 30 7.18 11.52 9.47
N ALA A 31 6.02 10.89 9.56
CA ALA A 31 5.87 9.43 9.65
C ALA A 31 5.20 8.86 8.39
N GLY A 32 5.42 7.58 8.11
CA GLY A 32 4.93 6.95 6.88
C GLY A 32 4.59 5.48 7.05
N THR A 33 3.60 5.00 6.29
CA THR A 33 3.21 3.58 6.26
C THR A 33 2.88 3.15 4.85
N CYS A 34 3.20 1.90 4.52
CA CYS A 34 2.88 1.27 3.24
C CYS A 34 2.38 -0.14 3.48
N GLY A 35 1.26 -0.51 2.87
CA GLY A 35 0.73 -1.86 3.00
C GLY A 35 -0.43 -2.12 2.06
N ILE A 36 -0.90 -3.36 2.05
CA ILE A 36 -2.11 -3.72 1.33
C ILE A 36 -3.29 -3.07 2.06
N MET A 37 -4.01 -2.18 1.38
CA MET A 37 -5.12 -1.42 1.95
C MET A 37 -6.33 -1.48 1.02
N SER A 38 -7.02 -2.62 1.06
CA SER A 38 -8.13 -3.02 0.21
C SER A 38 -9.33 -2.06 0.22
N GLY A 39 -9.50 -1.28 1.29
CA GLY A 39 -10.55 -0.25 1.39
C GLY A 39 -10.21 0.99 0.57
N THR A 40 -9.98 0.84 -0.73
CA THR A 40 -9.59 1.91 -1.65
C THR A 40 -10.40 1.83 -2.94
N LEU A 41 -10.87 2.99 -3.42
CA LEU A 41 -11.54 3.12 -4.70
C LEU A 41 -11.05 4.37 -5.46
N GLY A 42 -11.16 4.33 -6.78
CA GLY A 42 -11.03 5.51 -7.64
C GLY A 42 -12.41 6.02 -8.03
N ILE A 43 -12.57 7.34 -8.07
CA ILE A 43 -13.75 8.06 -8.57
C ILE A 43 -13.30 8.80 -9.83
N PHE A 44 -13.97 8.55 -10.95
CA PHE A 44 -13.55 9.06 -12.25
C PHE A 44 -14.70 9.76 -12.97
N HIS A 45 -14.36 10.83 -13.68
CA HIS A 45 -15.16 11.39 -14.76
C HIS A 45 -14.47 11.10 -16.09
N ILE A 46 -15.11 10.33 -16.96
CA ILE A 46 -14.50 9.79 -18.18
C ILE A 46 -15.31 10.22 -19.41
N PRO A 47 -14.76 11.06 -20.31
CA PRO A 47 -15.39 11.38 -21.58
C PRO A 47 -15.37 10.15 -22.50
N ILE A 48 -16.53 9.71 -23.01
CA ILE A 48 -16.70 8.52 -23.87
C ILE A 48 -16.91 8.89 -25.34
N GLY A 49 -17.89 9.74 -25.66
CA GLY A 49 -18.18 10.17 -27.04
C GLY A 49 -19.61 10.71 -27.19
N GLU A 50 -19.84 11.57 -28.19
CA GLU A 50 -21.08 12.38 -28.30
C GLU A 50 -22.37 11.56 -28.42
N SER A 51 -22.33 10.37 -29.02
CA SER A 51 -23.50 9.49 -29.15
C SER A 51 -23.84 8.70 -27.89
N PHE A 52 -23.01 8.77 -26.84
CA PHE A 52 -23.22 8.03 -25.60
C PHE A 52 -24.29 8.70 -24.73
N LYS A 53 -25.32 7.93 -24.37
CA LYS A 53 -26.43 8.39 -23.55
C LYS A 53 -26.18 8.18 -22.05
N LYS A 54 -26.12 6.93 -21.59
CA LYS A 54 -25.99 6.56 -20.17
C LYS A 54 -25.28 5.21 -20.04
N ALA A 55 -24.51 4.98 -18.99
CA ALA A 55 -23.80 3.72 -18.81
C ALA A 55 -24.64 2.72 -18.02
N GLU A 56 -24.79 1.49 -18.54
CA GLU A 56 -25.37 0.35 -17.82
C GLU A 56 -24.28 -0.52 -17.20
N LYS A 57 -23.22 -0.78 -17.97
CA LYS A 57 -21.98 -1.38 -17.48
C LYS A 57 -20.78 -0.58 -17.94
N PHE A 58 -19.73 -0.59 -17.14
CA PHE A 58 -18.50 0.11 -17.41
C PHE A 58 -17.31 -0.77 -17.05
N TYR A 59 -16.29 -0.79 -17.90
CA TYR A 59 -15.03 -1.47 -17.66
C TYR A 59 -13.88 -0.57 -18.06
N LEU A 60 -12.80 -0.58 -17.28
CA LEU A 60 -11.56 0.12 -17.60
C LEU A 60 -10.40 -0.88 -17.60
N ASN A 61 -9.81 -1.09 -18.77
CA ASN A 61 -8.83 -2.15 -19.04
C ASN A 61 -9.30 -3.54 -18.54
N GLY A 62 -10.58 -3.86 -18.79
CA GLY A 62 -11.20 -5.11 -18.36
C GLY A 62 -11.56 -5.20 -16.87
N ILE A 63 -11.27 -4.18 -16.06
CA ILE A 63 -11.72 -4.10 -14.66
C ILE A 63 -13.09 -3.44 -14.63
N GLU A 64 -14.09 -4.15 -14.12
CA GLU A 64 -15.44 -3.63 -13.94
C GLU A 64 -15.45 -2.42 -12.99
N GLY A 65 -16.11 -1.35 -13.42
CA GLY A 65 -16.45 -0.20 -12.62
C GLY A 65 -17.96 -0.04 -12.52
N TYR A 66 -18.38 0.79 -11.57
CA TYR A 66 -19.77 1.05 -11.24
C TYR A 66 -20.14 2.46 -11.73
N PRO A 67 -20.99 2.57 -12.77
CA PRO A 67 -21.51 3.86 -13.23
C PRO A 67 -22.26 4.62 -12.15
N GLY A 68 -22.26 5.94 -12.24
CA GLY A 68 -22.83 6.84 -11.25
C GLY A 68 -21.78 7.39 -10.26
N PRO A 69 -22.22 8.11 -9.22
CA PRO A 69 -23.60 8.26 -8.77
C PRO A 69 -24.44 9.27 -9.58
N CYS A 70 -23.82 10.10 -10.42
CA CYS A 70 -24.53 11.12 -11.21
C CYS A 70 -25.04 10.53 -12.54
N PRO A 71 -26.35 10.63 -12.84
CA PRO A 71 -26.89 10.18 -14.12
C PRO A 71 -26.55 11.19 -15.22
N ASN A 72 -25.43 10.99 -15.90
CA ASN A 72 -24.96 11.85 -16.99
C ASN A 72 -25.62 11.50 -18.32
N GLU A 73 -26.93 11.77 -18.46
CA GLU A 73 -27.66 11.49 -19.70
C GLU A 73 -27.24 12.45 -20.84
N PHE A 74 -26.84 11.87 -21.99
CA PHE A 74 -26.49 12.58 -23.24
C PHE A 74 -25.30 13.55 -23.17
N LEU A 75 -24.49 13.49 -22.11
CA LEU A 75 -23.28 14.31 -21.98
C LEU A 75 -22.06 13.72 -22.71
N GLY A 76 -22.19 12.50 -23.24
CA GLY A 76 -21.08 11.79 -23.86
C GLY A 76 -19.98 11.39 -22.87
N SER A 77 -20.26 11.39 -21.56
CA SER A 77 -19.30 11.09 -20.49
C SER A 77 -19.94 10.26 -19.37
N VAL A 78 -19.14 9.48 -18.65
CA VAL A 78 -19.59 8.67 -17.52
C VAL A 78 -18.86 9.05 -16.25
N ASP A 79 -19.61 9.25 -15.17
CA ASP A 79 -19.05 9.21 -13.82
C ASP A 79 -19.08 7.77 -13.34
N CYS A 80 -18.00 7.32 -12.73
CA CYS A 80 -17.92 5.95 -12.24
C CYS A 80 -16.99 5.81 -11.04
N THR A 81 -17.16 4.69 -10.34
CA THR A 81 -16.23 4.26 -9.31
C THR A 81 -15.62 2.91 -9.66
N ILE A 82 -14.35 2.71 -9.35
CA ILE A 82 -13.66 1.42 -9.52
C ILE A 82 -13.05 1.05 -8.18
N TYR A 83 -13.26 -0.19 -7.73
CA TYR A 83 -12.68 -0.66 -6.48
C TYR A 83 -11.26 -1.19 -6.71
N GLY A 84 -10.33 -0.84 -5.82
CA GLY A 84 -8.94 -1.29 -5.90
C GLY A 84 -8.77 -2.81 -5.75
N THR A 85 -9.77 -3.47 -5.16
CA THR A 85 -9.88 -4.94 -4.98
C THR A 85 -10.51 -5.66 -6.16
N LYS A 86 -11.13 -4.93 -7.10
CA LYS A 86 -11.74 -5.55 -8.27
C LYS A 86 -10.65 -6.09 -9.18
N HIS A 87 -10.82 -7.30 -9.70
CA HIS A 87 -9.76 -7.98 -10.44
C HIS A 87 -10.29 -8.95 -11.50
N SER A 88 -9.44 -9.23 -12.48
CA SER A 88 -9.58 -10.27 -13.48
C SER A 88 -8.26 -11.07 -13.53
N GLY A 89 -8.28 -12.27 -12.93
CA GLY A 89 -7.05 -13.05 -12.72
C GLY A 89 -6.04 -12.31 -11.84
N ASN A 90 -4.80 -12.14 -12.34
CA ASN A 90 -3.71 -11.49 -11.61
C ASN A 90 -3.65 -9.96 -11.79
N TYR A 91 -4.52 -9.39 -12.63
CA TYR A 91 -4.63 -7.96 -12.87
C TYR A 91 -5.86 -7.40 -12.13
N GLY A 92 -5.75 -6.20 -11.55
CA GLY A 92 -6.80 -5.63 -10.71
C GLY A 92 -6.67 -4.12 -10.53
N GLY A 93 -7.60 -3.53 -9.78
CA GLY A 93 -7.73 -2.08 -9.61
C GLY A 93 -6.43 -1.41 -9.18
N GLY A 94 -5.67 -2.00 -8.25
CA GLY A 94 -4.36 -1.47 -7.86
C GLY A 94 -3.33 -1.42 -9.00
N PHE A 95 -3.34 -2.40 -9.92
CA PHE A 95 -2.48 -2.38 -11.11
C PHE A 95 -2.97 -1.31 -12.10
N LEU A 96 -4.27 -1.28 -12.37
CA LEU A 96 -4.91 -0.28 -13.24
C LEU A 96 -4.61 1.15 -12.80
N PHE A 97 -4.75 1.46 -11.52
CA PHE A 97 -4.49 2.81 -11.01
C PHE A 97 -3.03 3.20 -11.17
N LYS A 98 -2.10 2.28 -10.89
CA LYS A 98 -0.67 2.52 -11.13
C LYS A 98 -0.37 2.74 -12.60
N GLU A 99 -1.02 2.02 -13.51
CA GLU A 99 -0.84 2.20 -14.95
C GLU A 99 -1.35 3.56 -15.44
N LEU A 100 -2.53 3.98 -14.99
CA LEU A 100 -3.06 5.33 -15.22
C LEU A 100 -2.09 6.41 -14.76
N ILE A 101 -1.64 6.34 -13.51
CA ILE A 101 -0.67 7.29 -12.91
C ILE A 101 0.69 7.24 -13.63
N SER A 102 1.02 6.10 -14.25
CA SER A 102 2.23 5.97 -15.08
C SER A 102 2.07 6.58 -16.48
N GLY A 103 0.92 7.18 -16.80
CA GLY A 103 0.61 7.75 -18.11
C GLY A 103 0.32 6.73 -19.21
N LYS A 104 0.04 5.46 -18.84
CA LYS A 104 -0.32 4.43 -19.82
C LYS A 104 -1.73 4.66 -20.34
N GLU A 105 -1.93 4.26 -21.60
CA GLU A 105 -3.23 4.19 -22.22
C GLU A 105 -4.02 2.99 -21.67
N VAL A 106 -5.31 3.21 -21.41
CA VAL A 106 -6.26 2.18 -20.98
C VAL A 106 -7.51 2.25 -21.85
N GLU A 107 -8.16 1.10 -22.07
CA GLU A 107 -9.41 1.01 -22.82
C GLU A 107 -10.61 1.11 -21.87
N ALA A 108 -11.44 2.15 -22.03
CA ALA A 108 -12.77 2.20 -21.46
C ALA A 108 -13.76 1.49 -22.39
N VAL A 109 -14.54 0.56 -21.84
CA VAL A 109 -15.61 -0.16 -22.51
C VAL A 109 -16.92 0.11 -21.77
N VAL A 110 -17.92 0.61 -22.50
CA VAL A 110 -19.21 1.00 -21.92
C VAL A 110 -20.34 0.31 -22.67
N GLU A 111 -21.23 -0.36 -21.94
CA GLU A 111 -22.46 -0.93 -22.47
C GLU A 111 -23.64 0.01 -22.16
N SER A 112 -24.45 0.31 -23.18
CA SER A 112 -25.58 1.24 -23.10
C SER A 112 -26.60 0.92 -24.19
N ASP A 113 -27.85 0.66 -23.81
CA ASP A 113 -28.99 0.40 -24.73
C ASP A 113 -28.64 -0.65 -25.81
N GLY A 114 -27.95 -1.73 -25.42
CA GLY A 114 -27.53 -2.81 -26.33
C GLY A 114 -26.36 -2.48 -27.27
N LYS A 115 -25.74 -1.30 -27.12
CA LYS A 115 -24.53 -0.89 -27.87
C LYS A 115 -23.30 -0.92 -26.97
N THR A 116 -22.15 -1.18 -27.58
CA THR A 116 -20.83 -1.11 -26.93
C THR A 116 -20.05 0.07 -27.48
N TYR A 117 -19.61 0.94 -26.57
CA TYR A 117 -18.71 2.06 -26.86
C TYR A 117 -17.31 1.72 -26.33
N LYS A 118 -16.29 2.03 -27.12
CA LYS A 118 -14.89 1.83 -26.74
C LYS A 118 -14.10 3.11 -26.93
N LYS A 119 -13.26 3.43 -25.96
CA LYS A 119 -12.34 4.56 -26.05
C LYS A 119 -11.02 4.22 -25.38
N THR A 120 -9.91 4.52 -26.05
CA THR A 120 -8.59 4.49 -25.43
C THR A 120 -8.27 5.88 -24.89
N LEU A 121 -7.84 5.97 -23.64
CA LEU A 121 -7.52 7.24 -22.99
C LEU A 121 -6.41 7.08 -21.93
N LYS A 122 -5.80 8.20 -21.54
CA LYS A 122 -4.84 8.33 -20.45
C LYS A 122 -5.50 9.01 -19.24
N LEU A 123 -4.79 9.03 -18.11
CA LEU A 123 -5.23 9.75 -16.92
C LEU A 123 -5.52 11.23 -17.21
N ASN A 124 -4.66 11.91 -17.98
CA ASN A 124 -4.83 13.33 -18.32
C ASN A 124 -6.07 13.63 -19.18
N ASP A 125 -6.70 12.62 -19.78
CA ASP A 125 -7.95 12.76 -20.53
C ASP A 125 -9.19 12.65 -19.60
N MET A 126 -8.99 12.38 -18.31
CA MET A 126 -10.04 12.27 -17.30
C MET A 126 -10.10 13.54 -16.45
N PRO A 127 -11.07 14.45 -16.67
CA PRO A 127 -11.19 15.69 -15.89
C PRO A 127 -11.25 15.49 -14.37
N THR A 128 -11.72 14.33 -13.90
CA THR A 128 -11.67 13.95 -12.49
C THR A 128 -11.13 12.54 -12.38
N ALA A 129 -10.11 12.37 -11.54
CA ALA A 129 -9.60 11.08 -11.10
C ALA A 129 -9.13 11.22 -9.66
N ARG A 130 -9.94 10.72 -8.72
CA ARG A 130 -9.71 10.91 -7.28
C ARG A 130 -9.68 9.56 -6.57
N LEU A 131 -8.66 9.34 -5.76
CA LEU A 131 -8.57 8.16 -4.93
C LEU A 131 -9.22 8.44 -3.57
N VAL A 132 -10.11 7.55 -3.15
CA VAL A 132 -10.71 7.57 -1.81
C VAL A 132 -10.36 6.26 -1.11
N GLY A 133 -9.67 6.40 0.01
CA GLY A 133 -9.41 5.31 0.93
C GLY A 133 -10.46 5.31 2.03
N THR A 134 -11.37 4.33 2.04
CA THR A 134 -12.38 4.18 3.10
C THR A 134 -11.82 3.51 4.35
N ARG A 135 -10.63 2.89 4.27
CA ARG A 135 -10.00 2.19 5.39
C ARG A 135 -8.49 2.05 5.20
N ASN A 136 -7.74 3.07 5.60
CA ASN A 136 -6.30 3.18 5.36
C ASN A 136 -5.47 3.46 6.62
N ALA A 137 -4.15 3.24 6.53
CA ALA A 137 -3.17 3.46 7.60
C ALA A 137 -3.58 2.84 8.95
N PHE A 138 -3.91 1.54 8.96
CA PHE A 138 -4.22 0.79 10.18
C PHE A 138 -3.11 0.95 11.22
N LYS A 139 -3.42 1.42 12.44
CA LYS A 139 -2.43 1.54 13.53
C LYS A 139 -1.76 0.20 13.82
N ASN A 140 -2.60 -0.77 14.19
CA ASN A 140 -2.24 -2.15 14.44
C ASN A 140 -3.00 -3.04 13.45
N TYR A 141 -2.34 -4.09 12.98
CA TYR A 141 -2.96 -5.16 12.22
C TYR A 141 -2.68 -6.49 12.94
N VAL A 142 -2.73 -7.59 12.21
CA VAL A 142 -2.46 -8.94 12.73
C VAL A 142 -1.48 -9.67 11.82
N ALA A 143 -0.67 -10.53 12.41
CA ALA A 143 -0.03 -11.61 11.69
C ALA A 143 -1.05 -12.75 11.50
N LEU A 144 -1.01 -13.39 10.35
CA LEU A 144 -1.90 -14.49 10.00
C LEU A 144 -1.12 -15.75 9.71
N THR A 145 -1.55 -16.82 10.34
CA THR A 145 -1.12 -18.19 10.06
C THR A 145 -2.32 -19.03 9.67
N ASN A 146 -2.09 -20.27 9.25
CA ASN A 146 -3.12 -21.26 9.00
C ASN A 146 -2.86 -22.47 9.90
N THR A 147 -3.89 -23.00 10.55
CA THR A 147 -3.77 -24.21 11.39
C THR A 147 -4.36 -25.46 10.74
N GLY A 148 -4.94 -25.34 9.54
CA GLY A 148 -5.57 -26.45 8.81
C GLY A 148 -4.95 -26.67 7.43
N ASP A 149 -5.75 -27.23 6.52
CA ASP A 149 -5.36 -27.47 5.14
C ASP A 149 -5.01 -26.18 4.40
N PRO A 150 -4.11 -26.21 3.39
CA PRO A 150 -3.74 -25.04 2.61
C PRO A 150 -4.96 -24.27 2.07
N ILE A 151 -4.97 -22.95 2.20
CA ILE A 151 -6.12 -22.10 1.85
C ILE A 151 -5.75 -20.92 0.95
N ASN A 152 -6.61 -20.60 -0.02
CA ASN A 152 -6.51 -19.36 -0.79
C ASN A 152 -6.96 -18.18 0.06
N THR A 153 -6.18 -17.10 0.05
CA THR A 153 -6.42 -15.95 0.92
C THR A 153 -5.81 -14.67 0.40
N ILE A 154 -6.44 -13.54 0.71
CA ILE A 154 -5.93 -12.20 0.36
C ILE A 154 -4.68 -11.80 1.18
N PHE A 155 -4.27 -12.62 2.14
CA PHE A 155 -3.12 -12.33 3.00
C PHE A 155 -1.80 -12.95 2.53
N HIS A 156 -1.84 -13.76 1.47
CA HIS A 156 -0.67 -14.48 1.02
C HIS A 156 -0.70 -14.72 -0.50
N ARG A 157 0.45 -14.63 -1.17
CA ARG A 157 0.56 -14.83 -2.63
C ARG A 157 0.33 -16.28 -3.06
N LYS A 158 0.78 -17.23 -2.27
CA LYS A 158 0.50 -18.67 -2.40
C LYS A 158 -0.66 -19.06 -1.50
N MET A 159 -1.21 -20.26 -1.66
CA MET A 159 -2.05 -20.84 -0.61
C MET A 159 -1.27 -20.83 0.70
N LEU A 160 -1.87 -20.29 1.77
CA LEU A 160 -1.22 -20.21 3.08
C LEU A 160 -1.28 -21.60 3.73
N LYS A 161 -0.13 -22.17 4.07
CA LYS A 161 -0.03 -23.51 4.68
C LYS A 161 0.14 -23.44 6.19
N SER A 162 -0.11 -24.56 6.86
CA SER A 162 0.29 -24.72 8.25
C SER A 162 1.80 -24.56 8.44
N GLY A 163 2.20 -23.86 9.50
CA GLY A 163 3.59 -23.50 9.76
C GLY A 163 4.13 -22.32 8.95
N GLU A 164 3.28 -21.62 8.20
CA GLU A 164 3.64 -20.37 7.52
C GLU A 164 2.89 -19.18 8.14
N ALA A 165 3.47 -18.00 8.07
CA ALA A 165 2.83 -16.77 8.48
C ALA A 165 3.02 -15.62 7.47
N SER A 166 2.04 -14.73 7.44
CA SER A 166 2.06 -13.45 6.74
C SER A 166 1.69 -12.33 7.69
N PHE A 167 2.09 -11.10 7.39
CA PHE A 167 1.67 -9.96 8.20
C PHE A 167 1.65 -8.67 7.37
N SER A 168 0.90 -7.70 7.86
CA SER A 168 0.85 -6.32 7.35
C SER A 168 1.11 -5.35 8.51
N GLY A 169 1.66 -4.19 8.20
CA GLY A 169 1.98 -3.12 9.13
C GLY A 169 3.47 -2.73 9.14
N CYS A 170 3.73 -1.43 9.18
CA CYS A 170 5.09 -0.88 9.26
C CYS A 170 5.57 -0.68 10.71
N GLY A 171 4.86 -1.18 11.72
CA GLY A 171 5.24 -1.04 13.13
C GLY A 171 5.48 0.41 13.53
N GLU A 172 6.60 0.69 14.17
CA GLU A 172 6.98 2.00 14.71
C GLU A 172 7.05 3.14 13.69
N LEU A 173 7.08 2.85 12.38
CA LEU A 173 7.08 3.90 11.35
C LEU A 173 5.69 4.46 11.08
N ASN A 174 4.64 3.70 11.43
CA ASN A 174 3.27 4.00 11.08
C ASN A 174 2.80 5.29 11.75
N PRO A 175 2.21 6.26 11.02
CA PRO A 175 1.71 7.51 11.60
C PRO A 175 0.83 7.32 12.82
N LEU A 176 -0.13 6.38 12.80
CA LEU A 176 -1.06 6.19 13.92
C LEU A 176 -0.43 5.54 15.16
N GLN A 177 0.80 5.04 15.07
CA GLN A 177 1.59 4.67 16.24
C GLN A 177 2.25 5.87 16.92
N ASN A 178 2.43 6.94 16.16
CA ASN A 178 3.25 8.09 16.51
C ASN A 178 2.45 9.36 16.82
N MET A 179 1.11 9.27 16.79
CA MET A 179 0.24 10.42 17.05
C MET A 179 -1.03 10.01 17.79
N ASN A 180 -1.62 10.98 18.48
CA ASN A 180 -3.00 10.88 18.90
C ASN A 180 -3.88 10.68 17.65
N SER A 181 -4.80 9.72 17.72
CA SER A 181 -5.67 9.32 16.60
C SER A 181 -7.14 9.61 16.85
N ASP A 182 -7.49 10.55 17.74
CA ASP A 182 -8.87 11.00 17.96
C ASP A 182 -9.43 11.65 16.69
N GLU A 183 -10.68 11.36 16.33
CA GLU A 183 -11.27 11.81 15.07
C GLU A 183 -11.22 13.33 14.91
N LYS A 184 -11.62 14.06 15.96
CA LYS A 184 -11.60 15.53 15.98
C LYS A 184 -10.20 16.10 15.76
N TYR A 185 -9.16 15.35 16.15
CA TYR A 185 -7.77 15.76 15.98
C TYR A 185 -7.27 15.45 14.57
N ILE A 186 -7.65 14.32 13.97
CA ILE A 186 -7.14 13.90 12.65
C ILE A 186 -7.92 14.46 11.46
N THR A 187 -9.22 14.72 11.60
CA THR A 187 -10.08 15.17 10.49
C THR A 187 -9.60 16.51 9.93
N GLY A 188 -9.51 16.60 8.60
CA GLY A 188 -9.06 17.79 7.89
C GLY A 188 -7.54 17.96 7.84
N LYS A 189 -6.75 17.16 8.56
CA LYS A 189 -5.29 17.21 8.44
C LYS A 189 -4.86 16.88 7.03
N LYS A 190 -3.93 17.68 6.50
CA LYS A 190 -3.26 17.42 5.24
C LYS A 190 -2.20 16.33 5.41
N ILE A 191 -2.10 15.48 4.41
CA ILE A 191 -1.21 14.33 4.37
C ILE A 191 -0.69 14.11 2.95
N LEU A 192 0.28 13.22 2.77
CA LEU A 192 0.54 12.64 1.46
C LEU A 192 -0.16 11.30 1.32
N VAL A 193 -0.91 11.14 0.24
CA VAL A 193 -1.51 9.86 -0.18
C VAL A 193 -0.90 9.50 -1.52
N ASN A 194 -0.09 8.44 -1.52
CA ASN A 194 0.63 7.97 -2.71
C ASN A 194 1.47 9.06 -3.42
N GLY A 195 2.02 10.02 -2.66
CA GLY A 195 2.82 11.13 -3.19
C GLY A 195 2.04 12.41 -3.49
N ALA A 196 0.71 12.33 -3.66
CA ALA A 196 -0.15 13.50 -3.82
C ALA A 196 -0.50 14.11 -2.47
N GLU A 197 -0.69 15.44 -2.43
CA GLU A 197 -1.35 16.07 -1.28
C GLU A 197 -2.79 15.56 -1.18
N GLY A 198 -3.18 15.19 0.03
CA GLY A 198 -4.50 14.69 0.36
C GLY A 198 -4.95 15.15 1.73
N LEU A 199 -6.15 14.71 2.11
CA LEU A 199 -6.80 15.07 3.35
C LEU A 199 -7.31 13.82 4.07
N ILE A 200 -7.26 13.85 5.41
CA ILE A 200 -7.98 12.91 6.25
C ILE A 200 -9.44 13.36 6.33
N LEU A 201 -10.37 12.50 5.90
CA LEU A 201 -11.81 12.77 5.95
C LEU A 201 -12.45 12.45 7.31
N GLY A 202 -11.73 11.70 8.14
CA GLY A 202 -12.17 11.24 9.46
C GLY A 202 -11.76 9.78 9.69
N TYR A 203 -12.51 9.08 10.53
CA TYR A 203 -12.29 7.66 10.71
C TYR A 203 -12.61 6.85 9.46
N GLY A 204 -11.77 5.85 9.20
CA GLY A 204 -12.09 4.84 8.22
C GLY A 204 -13.14 3.86 8.75
N THR A 205 -13.71 3.08 7.84
CA THR A 205 -14.70 2.06 8.17
C THR A 205 -14.14 1.06 9.21
N ARG A 206 -14.97 0.67 10.18
CA ARG A 206 -14.56 -0.21 11.30
C ARG A 206 -13.41 0.34 12.16
N SER A 207 -13.13 1.63 12.12
CA SER A 207 -12.22 2.26 13.09
C SER A 207 -12.83 2.16 14.49
N SER A 208 -11.97 1.93 15.49
CA SER A 208 -12.31 2.02 16.91
C SER A 208 -11.17 2.69 17.66
N LYS A 209 -11.38 3.02 18.93
CA LYS A 209 -10.34 3.60 19.79
C LYS A 209 -9.11 2.69 19.91
N GLU A 210 -9.34 1.38 19.95
CA GLU A 210 -8.31 0.35 20.08
C GLU A 210 -7.63 0.02 18.75
N LYS A 211 -8.36 0.13 17.63
CA LYS A 211 -7.87 -0.20 16.28
C LYS A 211 -8.16 0.93 15.29
N PRO A 212 -7.55 2.12 15.49
CA PRO A 212 -7.84 3.27 14.66
C PRO A 212 -7.27 3.08 13.26
N ASN A 213 -8.00 3.63 12.29
CA ASN A 213 -7.60 3.78 10.90
C ASN A 213 -8.31 5.01 10.32
N MET A 214 -7.82 5.53 9.19
CA MET A 214 -8.28 6.79 8.63
C MET A 214 -8.96 6.61 7.27
N MET A 215 -9.94 7.47 7.01
CA MET A 215 -10.48 7.71 5.67
C MET A 215 -9.70 8.85 5.02
N VAL A 216 -9.31 8.70 3.75
CA VAL A 216 -8.47 9.68 3.04
C VAL A 216 -8.95 9.93 1.63
N SER A 217 -8.62 11.10 1.08
CA SER A 217 -8.87 11.46 -0.32
C SER A 217 -7.71 12.25 -0.89
N ALA A 218 -7.33 11.97 -2.15
CA ALA A 218 -6.31 12.70 -2.89
C ALA A 218 -6.54 12.60 -4.40
N ASP A 219 -6.03 13.59 -5.14
CA ASP A 219 -6.07 13.62 -6.61
C ASP A 219 -5.08 12.60 -7.20
N MET A 220 -5.52 11.78 -8.15
CA MET A 220 -4.66 10.81 -8.82
C MET A 220 -3.68 11.45 -9.80
N HIS A 221 -3.98 12.65 -10.32
CA HIS A 221 -3.10 13.34 -11.26
C HIS A 221 -1.76 13.74 -10.61
N GLU A 222 -1.77 13.98 -9.31
CA GLU A 222 -0.60 14.40 -8.52
C GLU A 222 0.12 13.22 -7.84
N MET A 223 -0.34 11.99 -8.06
CA MET A 223 0.24 10.81 -7.42
C MET A 223 1.53 10.37 -8.10
N ASP A 224 2.41 9.74 -7.32
CA ASP A 224 3.60 9.07 -7.83
C ASP A 224 3.38 7.55 -7.87
N LYS A 225 3.52 6.98 -9.07
CA LYS A 225 3.40 5.55 -9.38
C LYS A 225 4.26 4.64 -8.50
N TYR A 226 5.29 5.15 -7.84
CA TYR A 226 6.14 4.38 -6.92
C TYR A 226 5.39 3.98 -5.64
N TYR A 227 4.44 4.80 -5.19
CA TYR A 227 3.77 4.66 -3.89
C TYR A 227 2.44 3.90 -3.91
N ILE A 228 1.94 3.57 -5.11
CA ILE A 228 0.70 2.83 -5.34
C ILE A 228 0.94 1.65 -6.28
N GLY A 229 0.15 0.58 -6.12
CA GLY A 229 0.16 -0.51 -7.07
C GLY A 229 -0.70 -1.69 -6.68
N GLY A 230 -0.73 -2.67 -7.58
CA GLY A 230 -1.36 -3.95 -7.34
C GLY A 230 -0.45 -4.90 -6.59
N PHE A 231 -1.07 -5.78 -5.80
CA PHE A 231 -0.43 -6.91 -5.16
C PHE A 231 -1.29 -8.15 -5.38
N THR A 232 -0.84 -9.07 -6.22
CA THR A 232 -1.56 -10.31 -6.47
C THR A 232 -1.45 -11.23 -5.26
N THR A 233 -2.59 -11.77 -4.80
CA THR A 233 -2.69 -12.76 -3.73
C THR A 233 -3.20 -14.09 -4.30
N SER A 234 -3.29 -15.13 -3.47
CA SER A 234 -3.92 -16.40 -3.86
C SER A 234 -5.45 -16.32 -4.00
N ALA A 235 -6.07 -15.24 -3.51
CA ALA A 235 -7.51 -14.99 -3.64
C ALA A 235 -7.85 -13.82 -4.58
N GLY A 236 -6.89 -13.33 -5.37
CA GLY A 236 -7.10 -12.24 -6.33
C GLY A 236 -6.14 -11.07 -6.14
N ALA A 237 -6.22 -10.09 -7.04
CA ALA A 237 -5.39 -8.90 -6.96
C ALA A 237 -5.95 -7.88 -5.97
N GLU A 238 -5.06 -7.36 -5.13
CA GLU A 238 -5.33 -6.34 -4.13
C GLU A 238 -4.56 -5.05 -4.48
N ILE A 239 -4.79 -4.00 -3.70
CA ILE A 239 -4.12 -2.70 -3.83
C ILE A 239 -3.28 -2.39 -2.60
N PHE A 240 -2.08 -1.84 -2.82
CA PHE A 240 -1.31 -1.20 -1.77
C PHE A 240 -1.31 0.32 -1.95
N ASN A 241 -1.28 1.02 -0.82
CA ASN A 241 -1.14 2.46 -0.75
C ASN A 241 0.00 2.81 0.22
N THR A 242 0.56 4.00 0.03
CA THR A 242 1.54 4.60 0.94
C THR A 242 1.00 5.93 1.45
N ILE A 243 1.04 6.14 2.76
CA ILE A 243 0.55 7.36 3.41
C ILE A 243 1.67 7.94 4.26
N ALA A 244 1.86 9.25 4.21
CA ALA A 244 2.72 9.98 5.13
C ALA A 244 1.97 11.13 5.79
N VAL A 245 2.24 11.33 7.08
CA VAL A 245 1.57 12.33 7.91
C VAL A 245 2.62 13.18 8.61
N PRO A 246 2.47 14.52 8.62
CA PRO A 246 3.27 15.39 9.46
C PRO A 246 2.65 15.42 10.86
N ILE A 247 3.44 15.07 11.86
CA ILE A 247 3.00 14.97 13.25
C ILE A 247 3.70 16.09 14.02
N GLU A 248 2.91 17.04 14.52
CA GLU A 248 3.41 18.10 15.39
C GLU A 248 3.87 17.51 16.72
N VAL A 249 5.07 17.86 17.17
CA VAL A 249 5.54 17.49 18.50
C VAL A 249 4.87 18.43 19.49
N ASN A 250 3.99 17.86 20.32
CA ASN A 250 3.25 18.56 21.35
C ASN A 250 2.80 17.55 22.42
N GLU A 251 2.22 18.05 23.50
CA GLU A 251 1.71 17.23 24.62
C GLU A 251 0.76 16.10 24.19
N LYS A 252 0.03 16.25 23.08
CA LYS A 252 -0.89 15.20 22.59
C LYS A 252 -0.16 14.05 21.92
N ASN A 253 0.99 14.30 21.28
CA ASN A 253 1.70 13.31 20.47
C ASN A 253 2.99 12.78 21.12
N LYS A 254 3.58 13.53 22.06
CA LYS A 254 4.93 13.28 22.60
C LYS A 254 5.15 11.85 23.08
N GLU A 255 4.19 11.27 23.80
CA GLU A 255 4.31 9.88 24.27
C GLU A 255 4.16 8.86 23.14
N TYR A 256 3.28 9.10 22.16
CA TYR A 256 3.15 8.23 20.99
C TYR A 256 4.42 8.21 20.12
N LEU A 257 5.11 9.35 20.03
CA LEU A 257 6.35 9.50 19.29
C LEU A 257 7.48 8.58 19.81
N LYS A 258 7.41 8.10 21.05
CA LYS A 258 8.42 7.22 21.65
C LYS A 258 8.24 5.74 21.29
N ALA A 259 7.07 5.33 20.79
CA ALA A 259 6.74 3.91 20.58
C ALA A 259 7.76 3.17 19.69
N LEU A 260 8.34 2.08 20.18
CA LEU A 260 9.24 1.20 19.44
C LEU A 260 8.56 -0.09 19.00
N ASP A 261 9.10 -0.76 17.99
CA ASP A 261 8.65 -2.09 17.54
C ASP A 261 8.64 -3.14 18.67
N SER A 262 9.47 -2.98 19.69
CA SER A 262 9.54 -3.80 20.91
C SER A 262 8.37 -3.59 21.85
N GLU A 263 7.51 -2.61 21.61
CA GLU A 263 6.36 -2.24 22.44
C GLU A 263 5.04 -2.42 21.69
N ILE A 264 5.10 -2.49 20.35
CA ILE A 264 3.92 -2.62 19.50
C ILE A 264 3.56 -4.10 19.33
N GLU A 265 2.40 -4.45 19.87
CA GLU A 265 1.81 -5.78 19.77
C GLU A 265 1.48 -6.16 18.31
N LEU A 266 1.78 -7.40 17.95
CA LEU A 266 1.40 -8.03 16.69
C LEU A 266 0.67 -9.35 16.99
N PRO A 267 -0.66 -9.33 17.10
CA PRO A 267 -1.44 -10.53 17.36
C PRO A 267 -1.28 -11.54 16.23
N LEU A 268 -1.10 -12.81 16.59
CA LEU A 268 -1.07 -13.93 15.67
C LEU A 268 -2.45 -14.59 15.62
N THR A 269 -3.06 -14.59 14.45
CA THR A 269 -4.44 -15.04 14.28
C THR A 269 -4.52 -16.15 13.23
N ASN A 270 -5.39 -17.14 13.44
CA ASN A 270 -5.74 -18.06 12.38
C ASN A 270 -6.49 -17.32 11.25
N VAL A 271 -6.10 -17.56 10.00
CA VAL A 271 -6.74 -16.94 8.83
C VAL A 271 -8.22 -17.32 8.74
N PHE A 272 -8.56 -18.56 9.09
CA PHE A 272 -9.93 -19.05 9.19
C PHE A 272 -10.53 -18.64 10.54
N GLY A 273 -11.73 -18.06 10.52
CA GLY A 273 -12.45 -17.64 11.73
C GLY A 273 -11.87 -16.43 12.49
N ARG A 274 -10.63 -16.02 12.20
CA ARG A 274 -9.92 -14.93 12.91
C ARG A 274 -9.75 -15.16 14.41
N THR A 275 -9.59 -16.42 14.80
CA THR A 275 -9.31 -16.80 16.19
C THR A 275 -7.88 -16.42 16.56
N SER A 276 -7.71 -15.72 17.68
CA SER A 276 -6.39 -15.40 18.22
C SER A 276 -5.68 -16.66 18.71
N LEU A 277 -4.41 -16.82 18.35
CA LEU A 277 -3.54 -17.91 18.79
C LEU A 277 -2.49 -17.46 19.80
N GLY A 278 -2.44 -16.14 20.06
CA GLY A 278 -1.47 -15.49 20.91
C GLY A 278 -1.01 -14.18 20.30
N SER A 279 0.03 -13.60 20.87
CA SER A 279 0.52 -12.30 20.44
C SER A 279 2.02 -12.20 20.56
N GLY A 280 2.65 -11.71 19.49
CA GLY A 280 4.05 -11.33 19.48
C GLY A 280 4.19 -9.81 19.35
N LYS A 281 5.32 -9.35 18.83
CA LYS A 281 5.62 -7.93 18.65
C LYS A 281 6.14 -7.64 17.24
N TYR A 282 6.03 -6.39 16.80
CA TYR A 282 6.59 -5.99 15.50
C TYR A 282 8.12 -6.14 15.44
N SER A 283 8.81 -6.07 16.57
CA SER A 283 10.26 -6.32 16.67
C SER A 283 10.62 -7.71 16.16
N GLU A 284 9.82 -8.74 16.44
CA GLU A 284 10.08 -10.10 15.96
C GLU A 284 10.13 -10.18 14.43
N VAL A 285 9.34 -9.37 13.72
CA VAL A 285 9.22 -9.44 12.26
C VAL A 285 10.04 -8.38 11.50
N TRP A 286 10.47 -7.32 12.18
CA TRP A 286 11.17 -6.20 11.55
C TRP A 286 12.58 -5.89 12.10
N GLU A 287 12.86 -6.21 13.36
CA GLU A 287 14.16 -5.92 13.94
C GLU A 287 15.25 -6.76 13.25
N ASN A 288 16.28 -6.10 12.70
CA ASN A 288 17.35 -6.74 11.92
C ASN A 288 16.85 -7.58 10.73
N ALA A 289 15.65 -7.28 10.21
CA ALA A 289 15.09 -7.93 9.05
C ALA A 289 15.60 -7.30 7.74
N ASP A 290 15.80 -8.12 6.71
CA ASP A 290 16.07 -7.60 5.38
C ASP A 290 14.81 -6.92 4.83
N LEU A 291 14.91 -5.69 4.30
CA LEU A 291 13.75 -4.98 3.72
C LEU A 291 13.53 -5.29 2.23
N ARG A 292 14.52 -5.88 1.58
CA ARG A 292 14.51 -6.34 0.18
C ARG A 292 15.31 -7.63 0.05
N PRO A 293 15.04 -8.46 -0.98
CA PRO A 293 15.85 -9.63 -1.23
C PRO A 293 17.28 -9.24 -1.64
N LYS A 294 18.27 -9.88 -1.04
CA LYS A 294 19.65 -9.95 -1.51
C LYS A 294 19.71 -10.88 -2.71
N ILE A 295 20.46 -10.50 -3.74
CA ILE A 295 20.50 -11.19 -5.02
C ILE A 295 21.87 -11.78 -5.27
N ASP A 296 21.93 -13.09 -5.47
CA ASP A 296 23.10 -13.78 -6.04
C ASP A 296 22.86 -14.04 -7.52
N ILE A 297 23.32 -13.09 -8.35
CA ILE A 297 23.11 -13.10 -9.80
C ILE A 297 23.77 -14.30 -10.50
N ASN A 298 24.81 -14.87 -9.90
CA ASN A 298 25.57 -15.98 -10.48
C ASN A 298 24.80 -17.31 -10.39
N ARG A 299 23.82 -17.40 -9.48
CA ARG A 299 22.93 -18.57 -9.37
C ARG A 299 21.80 -18.57 -10.39
N CYS A 300 21.60 -17.47 -11.12
CA CYS A 300 20.53 -17.37 -12.11
C CYS A 300 20.81 -18.31 -13.29
N ARG A 301 19.89 -19.25 -13.56
CA ARG A 301 19.99 -20.21 -14.67
C ARG A 301 19.27 -19.78 -15.95
N VAL A 302 18.71 -18.56 -15.98
CA VAL A 302 17.96 -18.03 -17.14
C VAL A 302 16.88 -19.03 -17.59
N CYS A 303 16.13 -19.60 -16.64
CA CYS A 303 15.13 -20.63 -16.91
C CYS A 303 14.09 -20.15 -17.92
N ASP A 304 13.65 -21.02 -18.83
CA ASP A 304 12.57 -20.74 -19.79
C ASP A 304 11.28 -20.27 -19.10
N PHE A 305 10.98 -20.88 -17.94
CA PHE A 305 9.89 -20.46 -17.05
C PHE A 305 10.44 -20.12 -15.67
N CYS A 306 10.52 -18.83 -15.35
CA CYS A 306 11.03 -18.37 -14.05
C CYS A 306 9.89 -18.30 -13.02
N GLU A 307 9.84 -19.28 -12.10
CA GLU A 307 8.78 -19.32 -11.08
C GLU A 307 8.83 -18.10 -10.13
N ALA A 308 10.02 -17.57 -9.81
CA ALA A 308 10.15 -16.34 -9.03
C ALA A 308 9.54 -15.11 -9.73
N GLN A 309 9.67 -15.02 -11.06
CA GLN A 309 9.01 -13.98 -11.86
C GLN A 309 7.50 -14.13 -11.82
N LYS A 310 6.99 -15.33 -12.11
CA LYS A 310 5.55 -15.65 -12.10
C LYS A 310 4.92 -15.36 -10.74
N MET A 311 5.63 -15.66 -9.66
CA MET A 311 5.15 -15.52 -8.28
C MET A 311 5.38 -14.15 -7.67
N CYS A 312 6.04 -13.21 -8.37
CA CYS A 312 6.21 -11.86 -7.87
C CYS A 312 4.85 -11.15 -7.78
N PRO A 313 4.36 -10.78 -6.58
CA PRO A 313 3.01 -10.22 -6.43
C PRO A 313 2.85 -8.83 -7.04
N THR A 314 3.95 -8.10 -7.25
CA THR A 314 3.92 -6.75 -7.81
C THR A 314 4.52 -6.68 -9.22
N ASN A 315 4.74 -7.83 -9.87
CA ASN A 315 5.40 -7.94 -11.18
C ASN A 315 6.77 -7.23 -11.25
N ALA A 316 7.47 -7.15 -10.12
CA ALA A 316 8.75 -6.45 -10.02
C ALA A 316 9.92 -7.25 -10.55
N ILE A 317 9.83 -8.57 -10.54
CA ILE A 317 10.87 -9.45 -11.06
C ILE A 317 10.70 -9.54 -12.58
N VAL A 318 11.68 -9.06 -13.33
CA VAL A 318 11.62 -8.94 -14.79
C VAL A 318 12.90 -9.49 -15.42
N ARG A 319 12.81 -9.96 -16.67
CA ARG A 319 13.99 -10.35 -17.46
C ARG A 319 14.68 -9.10 -18.00
N LEU A 320 16.00 -9.04 -17.84
CA LEU A 320 16.82 -7.91 -18.25
C LEU A 320 17.76 -8.32 -19.38
N ASP A 321 17.50 -7.85 -20.60
CA ASP A 321 18.29 -8.22 -21.78
C ASP A 321 19.77 -7.84 -21.65
N HIS A 322 20.05 -6.63 -21.12
CA HIS A 322 21.41 -6.13 -20.91
C HIS A 322 22.22 -6.92 -19.85
N LEU A 323 21.58 -7.80 -19.08
CA LEU A 323 22.25 -8.70 -18.13
C LEU A 323 22.19 -10.17 -18.58
N GLY A 324 22.10 -10.41 -19.89
CA GLY A 324 22.02 -11.75 -20.46
C GLY A 324 20.70 -12.44 -20.13
N LYS A 325 19.59 -11.68 -20.17
CA LYS A 325 18.22 -12.13 -19.86
C LYS A 325 18.01 -12.64 -18.44
N ARG A 326 18.91 -12.30 -17.52
CA ARG A 326 18.74 -12.64 -16.10
C ARG A 326 17.51 -11.96 -15.53
N THR A 327 16.84 -12.67 -14.64
CA THR A 327 15.57 -12.24 -14.07
C THR A 327 15.80 -11.62 -12.69
N LEU A 328 15.62 -10.30 -12.56
CA LEU A 328 15.97 -9.52 -11.37
C LEU A 328 14.83 -8.59 -10.94
N PRO A 329 14.73 -8.22 -9.65
CA PRO A 329 13.72 -7.29 -9.17
C PRO A 329 14.07 -5.85 -9.55
N ASN A 330 13.08 -5.08 -9.99
CA ASN A 330 13.16 -3.63 -10.18
C ASN A 330 12.58 -2.86 -8.98
N GLU A 331 12.44 -1.54 -9.13
CA GLU A 331 11.91 -0.64 -8.10
C GLU A 331 10.49 -0.98 -7.60
N ASN A 332 9.69 -1.73 -8.37
CA ASN A 332 8.37 -2.20 -7.94
C ASN A 332 8.43 -3.30 -6.87
N CYS A 333 9.63 -3.77 -6.50
CA CYS A 333 9.79 -4.80 -5.48
C CYS A 333 9.18 -4.34 -4.16
N PHE A 334 8.27 -5.15 -3.61
CA PHE A 334 7.55 -4.86 -2.37
C PHE A 334 8.25 -5.38 -1.11
N GLY A 335 9.37 -6.13 -1.26
CA GLY A 335 10.03 -6.76 -0.12
C GLY A 335 9.19 -7.85 0.56
N CYS A 336 8.25 -8.48 -0.18
CA CYS A 336 7.36 -9.50 0.38
C CYS A 336 8.07 -10.82 0.69
N GLY A 337 9.21 -11.10 0.05
CA GLY A 337 10.01 -12.30 0.28
C GLY A 337 9.53 -13.57 -0.44
N VAL A 338 8.40 -13.56 -1.15
CA VAL A 338 7.85 -14.73 -1.86
C VAL A 338 8.85 -15.37 -2.85
N CYS A 339 9.72 -14.54 -3.46
CA CYS A 339 10.75 -15.00 -4.40
C CYS A 339 11.78 -15.96 -3.80
N VAL A 340 12.02 -15.90 -2.48
CA VAL A 340 12.98 -16.76 -1.76
C VAL A 340 12.57 -18.23 -1.90
N ASP A 341 11.29 -18.54 -1.71
CA ASP A 341 10.78 -19.91 -1.80
C ASP A 341 10.33 -20.29 -3.21
N SER A 342 10.47 -19.39 -4.19
CA SER A 342 10.05 -19.63 -5.57
C SER A 342 11.21 -19.93 -6.51
N CYS A 343 12.43 -19.49 -6.20
CA CYS A 343 13.59 -19.80 -7.04
C CYS A 343 14.32 -21.06 -6.55
N ALA A 344 14.21 -22.16 -7.29
CA ALA A 344 14.89 -23.42 -6.98
C ALA A 344 16.43 -23.31 -6.91
N TYR A 345 17.02 -22.26 -7.48
CA TYR A 345 18.47 -22.03 -7.51
C TYR A 345 18.96 -21.07 -6.42
N GLY A 346 18.08 -20.56 -5.55
CA GLY A 346 18.47 -19.71 -4.42
C GLY A 346 19.07 -18.35 -4.84
N VAL A 347 18.61 -17.79 -5.96
CA VAL A 347 19.02 -16.45 -6.45
C VAL A 347 18.60 -15.34 -5.47
N TYR A 348 17.47 -15.51 -4.80
CA TYR A 348 16.88 -14.53 -3.90
C TYR A 348 17.02 -15.02 -2.46
N GLN A 349 17.59 -14.18 -1.60
CA GLN A 349 17.81 -14.48 -0.20
C GLN A 349 17.27 -13.31 0.63
N MET A 350 16.57 -13.59 1.72
CA MET A 350 15.97 -12.55 2.55
C MET A 350 15.72 -13.09 3.94
N ASP A 351 16.28 -12.44 4.97
CA ASP A 351 15.86 -12.70 6.34
C ASP A 351 14.48 -12.09 6.59
N ARG A 352 13.47 -12.95 6.54
CA ARG A 352 12.07 -12.58 6.71
C ARG A 352 11.62 -12.58 8.18
N LYS A 353 12.45 -13.12 9.07
CA LYS A 353 12.14 -13.41 10.47
C LYS A 353 10.94 -14.34 10.65
N ASN A 354 10.48 -14.46 11.89
CA ASN A 354 9.35 -15.26 12.33
C ASN A 354 8.49 -14.45 13.30
N ILE A 355 7.28 -14.93 13.57
CA ILE A 355 6.39 -14.39 14.60
C ILE A 355 6.00 -15.56 15.51
N MET A 356 6.34 -15.47 16.79
CA MET A 356 6.09 -16.56 17.75
C MET A 356 6.64 -17.92 17.26
N GLY A 357 7.80 -17.94 16.61
CA GLY A 357 8.42 -19.13 16.05
C GLY A 357 7.89 -19.57 14.67
N ILE A 358 6.85 -18.94 14.13
CA ILE A 358 6.30 -19.26 12.80
C ILE A 358 6.98 -18.39 11.73
N PRO A 359 7.64 -18.97 10.72
CA PRO A 359 8.36 -18.21 9.70
C PRO A 359 7.44 -17.32 8.88
N ILE A 360 7.87 -16.07 8.66
CA ILE A 360 7.19 -15.17 7.72
C ILE A 360 7.55 -15.55 6.29
N THR A 361 6.55 -15.91 5.49
CA THR A 361 6.74 -16.32 4.08
C THR A 361 6.24 -15.28 3.09
N CYS A 362 5.37 -14.35 3.52
CA CYS A 362 4.90 -13.23 2.70
C CYS A 362 4.62 -11.99 3.56
N ARG A 363 5.36 -10.90 3.32
CA ARG A 363 5.03 -9.57 3.90
C ARG A 363 4.04 -8.82 3.02
N GLN A 364 3.12 -8.14 3.68
CA GLN A 364 2.08 -7.29 3.09
C GLN A 364 2.27 -5.80 3.42
N SER A 365 3.49 -5.42 3.80
CA SER A 365 3.91 -4.04 4.04
C SER A 365 5.33 -3.76 3.57
N ASP A 366 5.62 -2.48 3.33
CA ASP A 366 6.91 -2.03 2.78
C ASP A 366 7.47 -0.81 3.51
N ARG A 367 8.43 -1.04 4.42
CA ARG A 367 9.12 0.03 5.15
C ARG A 367 9.94 0.96 4.25
N ILE A 368 10.49 0.49 3.12
CA ILE A 368 11.29 1.36 2.24
C ILE A 368 10.41 2.44 1.61
N ARG A 369 9.25 2.05 1.07
CA ARG A 369 8.28 3.01 0.52
C ARG A 369 7.78 3.99 1.58
N ALA A 370 7.43 3.47 2.76
CA ALA A 370 7.00 4.28 3.90
C ALA A 370 8.04 5.34 4.30
N LEU A 371 9.30 4.94 4.47
CA LEU A 371 10.40 5.85 4.80
C LEU A 371 10.70 6.85 3.69
N LYS A 372 10.61 6.43 2.43
CA LYS A 372 10.82 7.33 1.29
C LYS A 372 9.74 8.41 1.23
N LEU A 373 8.47 8.06 1.45
CA LEU A 373 7.38 9.04 1.46
C LEU A 373 7.46 9.99 2.68
N ALA A 374 7.89 9.48 3.84
CA ALA A 374 8.14 10.33 5.01
C ALA A 374 9.26 11.35 4.73
N LYS A 375 10.37 10.91 4.13
CA LYS A 375 11.47 11.81 3.71
C LYS A 375 11.03 12.84 2.68
N GLU A 376 10.19 12.44 1.73
CA GLU A 376 9.61 13.34 0.75
C GLU A 376 8.74 14.41 1.41
N LEU A 377 7.87 14.02 2.33
CA LEU A 377 7.06 14.96 3.11
C LEU A 377 7.92 15.95 3.90
N LYS A 378 8.98 15.47 4.58
CA LYS A 378 9.94 16.34 5.29
C LYS A 378 10.49 17.42 4.36
N LYS A 379 11.00 17.02 3.18
CA LYS A 379 11.55 17.94 2.18
C LYS A 379 10.53 18.96 1.68
N ARG A 380 9.28 18.56 1.46
CA ARG A 380 8.23 19.49 1.01
C ARG A 380 7.86 20.51 2.08
N ILE A 381 7.89 20.13 3.37
CA ILE A 381 7.66 21.07 4.47
C ILE A 381 8.84 22.04 4.58
N GLU A 382 10.08 21.54 4.52
CA GLU A 382 11.31 22.37 4.56
C GLU A 382 11.35 23.40 3.42
N LYS A 383 10.80 23.06 2.25
CA LYS A 383 10.72 23.94 1.07
C LYS A 383 9.45 24.79 0.98
N GLU A 384 8.57 24.72 1.99
CA GLU A 384 7.26 25.39 1.98
C GLU A 384 6.31 24.96 0.83
N GLU A 385 6.61 23.82 0.19
CA GLU A 385 5.79 23.18 -0.87
C GLU A 385 4.60 22.42 -0.28
N PHE A 386 4.64 22.10 1.03
CA PHE A 386 3.55 21.49 1.78
C PHE A 386 3.17 22.34 2.99
N LYS A 387 1.93 22.80 3.04
CA LYS A 387 1.41 23.60 4.17
C LYS A 387 0.59 22.71 5.10
N MET A 388 1.10 22.51 6.32
CA MET A 388 0.47 21.69 7.38
C MET A 388 -0.92 22.16 7.78
#